data_AF-A0A9W9TNZ0-F1
#
_entry.id   AF-A0A9W9TNZ0-F1
#
_cell.length_a   1.000
_cell.length_b   1.000
_cell.length_c   1.000
_cell.angle_alpha   90.00
_cell.angle_beta   90.00
_cell.angle_gamma   90.00
#
_symmetry.space_group_name_H-M   'P 1'
#
loop_
_entity.id
_entity.type
_entity.pdbx_description
1 polymer ?
#
loop_
_entity_poly.entity_id
_entity_poly.type
_entity_poly.pdbx_seq_one_letter_code
_entity_poly.pdbx_strand_id
1 'polypeptide(L)'
;HVGTKIIVHPAPAPASEASESTTASRNQQALYGIVVLVDKYGLPTGVLNVEEITGYRTTMSAMIPYFWSEYTENIIKTITIVNRSSERAQELIETVYDNNQAYWTSSCQLESLITTEDDFQSRLKMLLAQADAIFCTVSSRVPLFPLEYLKLDKRGGKYPFISAVGSWQPDMIEVDPAIIHYVTQTPGFNSTGGLTGTVIVDDEKHALIHAGEIVQTDLTKDQILSIGEVLSWKREGSLGSEPTDGLNKWTSERLIVYKSIGVMCYGSCRCKRNFGFGSQEGFGYIDLGLLNNYSTSRDIE
;
A
#
# COMPACT_ATOMS: atom_id res chain seq x y z
N HIS A 1 -20.30 11.26 -10.03
CA HIS A 1 -19.54 10.84 -11.22
C HIS A 1 -19.23 9.36 -11.17
N VAL A 2 -19.30 8.66 -12.31
CA VAL A 2 -18.82 7.28 -12.48
C VAL A 2 -17.60 7.35 -13.40
N GLY A 3 -16.48 6.78 -12.98
CA GLY A 3 -15.24 6.79 -13.73
C GLY A 3 -14.91 5.41 -14.31
N THR A 4 -14.35 5.39 -15.52
CA THR A 4 -13.77 4.19 -16.15
C THR A 4 -12.27 4.41 -16.31
N LYS A 5 -11.41 3.47 -15.85
CA LYS A 5 -9.98 3.48 -16.20
C LYS A 5 -9.67 2.34 -17.11
N ILE A 6 -8.92 2.72 -18.12
CA ILE A 6 -8.42 1.86 -19.15
C ILE A 6 -6.92 1.84 -18.91
N ILE A 7 -6.44 0.71 -18.42
CA ILE A 7 -5.00 0.44 -18.30
C ILE A 7 -4.58 -0.21 -19.61
N VAL A 8 -3.53 0.33 -20.22
CA VAL A 8 -2.95 -0.26 -21.41
C VAL A 8 -1.64 -0.91 -21.01
N HIS A 9 -1.56 -2.22 -21.16
CA HIS A 9 -0.28 -2.91 -21.11
C HIS A 9 0.42 -2.72 -22.46
N PRO A 10 1.70 -2.29 -22.49
CA PRO A 10 2.46 -2.21 -23.73
C PRO A 10 2.48 -3.57 -24.42
N ALA A 11 2.38 -3.58 -25.76
CA ALA A 11 2.52 -4.82 -26.53
C ALA A 11 3.90 -5.46 -26.25
N PRO A 12 3.99 -6.81 -26.18
CA PRO A 12 5.29 -7.48 -26.11
C PRO A 12 6.14 -7.05 -27.31
N ALA A 13 7.39 -6.62 -27.06
CA ALA A 13 8.29 -6.26 -28.14
C ALA A 13 8.54 -7.48 -29.04
N PRO A 14 8.57 -7.33 -30.38
CA PRO A 14 8.86 -8.42 -31.29
C PRO A 14 10.27 -8.97 -31.04
N ALA A 15 10.42 -10.30 -31.14
CA ALA A 15 11.66 -11.03 -30.82
C ALA A 15 12.90 -10.56 -31.61
N SER A 16 12.73 -9.78 -32.68
CA SER A 16 13.79 -9.19 -33.49
C SER A 16 14.47 -7.96 -32.87
N GLU A 17 13.92 -7.36 -31.81
CA GLU A 17 14.51 -6.20 -31.12
C GLU A 17 15.22 -6.58 -29.82
N ALA A 18 15.30 -7.88 -29.50
CA ALA A 18 15.91 -8.38 -28.26
C ALA A 18 17.46 -8.32 -28.24
N SER A 19 18.12 -7.91 -29.33
CA SER A 19 19.57 -7.99 -29.47
C SER A 19 20.30 -6.66 -29.74
N GLU A 20 19.68 -5.51 -29.53
CA GLU A 20 20.41 -4.23 -29.49
C GLU A 20 20.14 -3.50 -28.17
N SER A 21 21.06 -3.70 -27.24
CA SER A 21 21.11 -3.02 -25.95
C SER A 21 21.51 -1.55 -26.14
N THR A 22 20.55 -0.64 -26.09
CA THR A 22 20.76 0.75 -25.63
C THR A 22 19.43 1.36 -25.18
N THR A 23 19.35 1.69 -23.88
CA THR A 23 18.43 2.68 -23.25
C THR A 23 16.90 2.53 -23.36
N ALA A 24 16.35 1.50 -24.00
CA ALA A 24 14.90 1.35 -24.24
C ALA A 24 14.19 0.21 -23.48
N SER A 25 14.79 -0.42 -22.46
CA SER A 25 14.03 -1.27 -21.50
C SER A 25 13.24 -0.43 -20.49
N ARG A 26 12.67 0.70 -20.95
CA ARG A 26 11.85 1.61 -20.16
C ARG A 26 10.59 0.88 -19.70
N ASN A 27 10.42 0.83 -18.38
CA ASN A 27 9.10 0.84 -17.73
C ASN A 27 8.05 -0.19 -18.17
N GLN A 28 8.39 -1.48 -18.27
CA GLN A 28 7.34 -2.53 -18.30
C GLN A 28 6.50 -2.63 -17.01
N GLN A 29 6.77 -1.80 -15.99
CA GLN A 29 6.07 -1.80 -14.70
C GLN A 29 5.27 -0.52 -14.41
N ALA A 30 5.37 0.53 -15.24
CA ALA A 30 4.54 1.72 -15.04
C ALA A 30 3.14 1.46 -15.62
N LEU A 31 2.10 1.71 -14.81
CA LEU A 31 0.71 1.60 -15.26
C LEU A 31 0.38 2.84 -16.08
N TYR A 32 0.45 2.70 -17.40
CA TYR A 32 -0.01 3.74 -18.33
C TYR A 32 -1.51 3.57 -18.60
N GLY A 33 -2.26 4.66 -18.56
CA GLY A 33 -3.70 4.61 -18.81
C GLY A 33 -4.40 5.96 -18.71
N ILE A 34 -5.70 5.94 -18.98
CA ILE A 34 -6.58 7.11 -18.83
C ILE A 34 -7.73 6.80 -17.89
N VAL A 35 -8.11 7.78 -17.06
CA VAL A 35 -9.36 7.80 -16.31
C VAL A 35 -10.31 8.72 -17.04
N VAL A 36 -11.45 8.20 -17.48
CA VAL A 36 -12.52 9.01 -18.04
C VAL A 36 -13.53 9.29 -16.94
N LEU A 37 -13.78 10.57 -16.67
CA LEU A 37 -14.83 11.03 -15.75
C LEU A 37 -16.13 11.17 -16.52
N VAL A 38 -17.21 10.62 -15.95
CA VAL A 38 -18.53 10.65 -16.56
C VAL A 38 -19.52 11.22 -15.55
N ASP A 39 -20.41 12.11 -15.99
CA ASP A 39 -21.48 12.65 -15.17
C ASP A 39 -22.55 11.59 -14.83
N LYS A 40 -23.56 12.01 -14.06
CA LYS A 40 -24.67 11.14 -13.67
C LYS A 40 -25.57 10.70 -14.84
N TYR A 41 -25.42 11.30 -16.02
CA TYR A 41 -26.19 10.99 -17.23
C TYR A 41 -25.39 10.15 -18.23
N GLY A 42 -24.15 9.78 -17.92
CA GLY A 42 -23.31 9.01 -18.82
C GLY A 42 -22.52 9.87 -19.81
N LEU A 43 -22.50 11.21 -19.65
CA LEU A 43 -21.73 12.10 -20.52
C LEU A 43 -20.30 12.27 -19.98
N PRO A 44 -19.26 12.05 -20.81
CA PRO A 44 -17.88 12.24 -20.39
C PRO A 44 -17.62 13.72 -20.10
N THR A 45 -17.14 14.02 -18.91
CA THR A 45 -16.85 15.38 -18.43
C THR A 45 -15.35 15.67 -18.32
N GLY A 46 -14.49 14.65 -18.39
CA GLY A 46 -13.06 14.84 -18.33
C GLY A 46 -12.26 13.57 -18.60
N VAL A 47 -10.97 13.76 -18.89
CA VAL A 47 -9.99 12.68 -19.06
C VAL A 47 -8.74 13.06 -18.28
N LEU A 48 -8.21 12.12 -17.49
CA LEU A 48 -7.02 12.33 -16.66
C LEU A 48 -6.00 11.21 -16.89
N ASN A 49 -4.72 11.51 -16.72
CA ASN A 49 -3.66 10.49 -16.73
C ASN A 49 -3.80 9.58 -15.49
N VAL A 50 -3.81 8.26 -15.69
CA VAL A 50 -3.91 7.26 -14.62
C VAL A 50 -2.66 7.22 -13.76
N GLU A 51 -1.47 7.51 -14.30
CA GLU A 51 -0.20 7.38 -13.61
C GLU A 51 -0.15 8.27 -12.36
N GLU A 52 -0.49 9.55 -12.52
CA GLU A 52 -0.48 10.54 -11.44
C GLU A 52 -1.54 10.24 -10.38
N ILE A 53 -2.77 9.94 -10.81
CA ILE A 53 -3.88 9.59 -9.90
C ILE A 53 -3.57 8.30 -9.13
N THR A 54 -2.96 7.33 -9.79
CA THR A 54 -2.60 6.05 -9.17
C THR A 54 -1.50 6.23 -8.14
N GLY A 55 -0.44 6.98 -8.46
CA GLY A 55 0.60 7.32 -7.50
C GLY A 55 0.01 8.01 -6.27
N TYR A 56 -0.76 9.09 -6.49
CA TYR A 56 -1.33 9.87 -5.40
C TYR A 56 -2.27 9.06 -4.50
N ARG A 57 -3.20 8.28 -5.09
CA ARG A 57 -4.19 7.54 -4.31
C ARG A 57 -3.55 6.43 -3.48
N THR A 58 -2.59 5.69 -4.05
CA THR A 58 -1.93 4.58 -3.37
C THR A 58 -1.11 5.10 -2.19
N THR A 59 -0.40 6.21 -2.37
CA THR A 59 0.30 6.89 -1.28
C THR A 59 -0.68 7.35 -0.19
N MET A 60 -1.77 8.02 -0.55
CA MET A 60 -2.76 8.48 0.43
C MET A 60 -3.35 7.32 1.25
N SER A 61 -3.66 6.20 0.60
CA SER A 61 -4.17 5.00 1.27
C SER A 61 -3.17 4.40 2.27
N ALA A 62 -1.88 4.38 1.96
CA ALA A 62 -0.83 3.94 2.89
C ALA A 62 -0.54 4.95 4.01
N MET A 63 -0.72 6.25 3.73
CA MET A 63 -0.49 7.32 4.70
C MET A 63 -1.58 7.39 5.78
N ILE A 64 -2.84 7.10 5.45
CA ILE A 64 -3.94 7.13 6.42
C ILE A 64 -3.64 6.28 7.68
N PRO A 65 -3.31 4.98 7.57
CA PRO A 65 -3.02 4.17 8.75
C PRO A 65 -1.68 4.51 9.39
N TYR A 66 -0.69 4.98 8.62
CA TYR A 66 0.57 5.49 9.15
C TYR A 66 0.34 6.67 10.12
N PHE A 67 -0.58 7.58 9.81
CA PHE A 67 -0.90 8.71 10.69
C PHE A 67 -1.63 8.30 11.99
N TRP A 68 -2.05 7.04 12.14
CA TRP A 68 -2.56 6.54 13.42
C TRP A 68 -1.46 6.08 14.37
N SER A 69 -0.24 5.88 13.86
CA SER A 69 0.90 5.49 14.67
C SER A 69 1.46 6.71 15.41
N GLU A 70 1.20 6.74 16.72
CA GLU A 70 1.57 7.80 17.69
C GLU A 70 3.09 8.05 17.76
N TYR A 71 3.92 7.07 17.36
CA TYR A 71 5.37 7.17 17.42
C TYR A 71 6.02 8.07 16.37
N THR A 72 5.26 8.52 15.36
CA THR A 72 5.76 9.41 14.30
C THR A 72 5.35 10.88 14.45
N GLU A 73 4.84 11.24 15.63
CA GLU A 73 4.38 12.59 15.98
C GLU A 73 5.51 13.65 16.08
N ASN A 74 6.18 13.95 14.96
CA ASN A 74 6.32 15.32 14.43
C ASN A 74 7.65 15.60 13.69
N ILE A 75 8.65 14.71 13.69
CA ILE A 75 9.88 14.92 12.90
C ILE A 75 10.45 13.60 12.38
N ILE A 76 10.34 13.39 11.06
CA ILE A 76 11.07 12.32 10.36
C ILE A 76 12.55 12.73 10.30
N LYS A 77 13.41 12.01 11.03
CA LYS A 77 14.84 12.33 11.11
C LYS A 77 15.65 11.76 9.95
N THR A 78 15.33 10.54 9.52
CA THR A 78 16.07 9.83 8.49
C THR A 78 15.11 9.01 7.62
N ILE A 79 15.33 9.03 6.31
CA ILE A 79 14.68 8.16 5.35
C ILE A 79 15.79 7.40 4.61
N THR A 80 15.74 6.06 4.66
CA THR A 80 16.64 5.21 3.88
C THR A 80 15.90 4.59 2.72
N ILE A 81 16.33 4.92 1.50
CA ILE A 81 15.78 4.37 0.25
C ILE A 81 16.54 3.10 -0.09
N VAL A 82 15.84 1.96 -0.06
CA VAL A 82 16.39 0.68 -0.48
C VAL A 82 16.04 0.45 -1.95
N ASN A 83 17.05 0.29 -2.81
CA ASN A 83 16.82 0.11 -4.25
C ASN A 83 17.86 -0.82 -4.87
N ARG A 84 17.48 -1.50 -5.96
CA ARG A 84 18.41 -2.33 -6.73
C ARG A 84 19.38 -1.53 -7.59
N SER A 85 18.97 -0.33 -8.00
CA SER A 85 19.74 0.54 -8.88
C SER A 85 20.21 1.76 -8.10
N SER A 86 21.53 1.95 -8.05
CA SER A 86 22.15 3.13 -7.44
C SER A 86 21.72 4.42 -8.13
N GLU A 87 21.64 4.42 -9.46
CA GLU A 87 21.21 5.56 -10.27
C GLU A 87 19.78 5.99 -9.90
N ARG A 88 18.82 5.06 -9.92
CA ARG A 88 17.42 5.34 -9.55
C ARG A 88 17.26 5.79 -8.09
N ALA A 89 18.10 5.26 -7.20
CA ALA A 89 18.11 5.69 -5.80
C ALA A 89 18.57 7.15 -5.68
N GLN A 90 19.64 7.53 -6.40
CA GLN A 90 20.15 8.90 -6.40
C GLN A 90 19.16 9.88 -7.05
N GLU A 91 18.57 9.54 -8.20
CA GLU A 91 17.53 10.36 -8.84
C GLU A 91 16.35 10.63 -7.89
N LEU A 92 15.92 9.60 -7.15
CA LEU A 92 14.84 9.75 -6.17
C LEU A 92 15.28 10.64 -4.99
N ILE A 93 16.50 10.45 -4.48
CA ILE A 93 17.05 11.28 -3.39
C ILE A 93 17.12 12.76 -3.81
N GLU A 94 17.65 13.04 -5.00
CA GLU A 94 17.74 14.40 -5.55
C GLU A 94 16.36 15.02 -5.69
N THR A 95 15.40 14.27 -6.27
CA THR A 95 14.01 14.71 -6.41
C THR A 95 13.37 15.04 -5.06
N VAL A 96 13.54 14.17 -4.05
CA VAL A 96 12.98 14.39 -2.72
C VAL A 96 13.69 15.55 -2.02
N TYR A 97 15.00 15.70 -2.21
CA TYR A 97 15.79 16.79 -1.66
C TYR A 97 15.32 18.15 -2.21
N ASP A 98 15.18 18.27 -3.53
CA ASP A 98 14.74 19.50 -4.18
C ASP A 98 13.33 19.89 -3.73
N ASN A 99 12.41 18.93 -3.67
CA ASN A 99 11.07 19.16 -3.14
C ASN A 99 11.09 19.56 -1.66
N ASN A 100 11.96 18.97 -0.85
CA ASN A 100 12.13 19.36 0.54
C ASN A 100 12.65 20.80 0.67
N GLN A 101 13.61 21.22 -0.14
CA GLN A 101 14.07 22.61 -0.15
C GLN A 101 12.97 23.58 -0.60
N ALA A 102 12.13 23.18 -1.55
CA ALA A 102 11.08 24.03 -2.10
C ALA A 102 9.86 24.18 -1.18
N TYR A 103 9.44 23.10 -0.48
CA TYR A 103 8.12 23.04 0.16
C TYR A 103 8.14 22.86 1.68
N TRP A 104 9.06 22.05 2.23
CA TRP A 104 8.98 21.60 3.63
C TRP A 104 10.12 22.10 4.52
N THR A 105 11.31 22.32 3.97
CA THR A 105 12.53 22.74 4.68
C THR A 105 12.84 21.87 5.91
N SER A 106 12.59 20.56 5.80
CA SER A 106 12.84 19.60 6.87
C SER A 106 14.33 19.30 7.03
N SER A 107 14.77 19.01 8.27
CA SER A 107 16.12 18.55 8.60
C SER A 107 16.35 17.04 8.37
N CYS A 108 15.41 16.39 7.69
CA CYS A 108 15.46 14.96 7.39
C CYS A 108 16.70 14.58 6.56
N GLN A 109 17.39 13.52 6.97
CA GLN A 109 18.53 12.94 6.26
C GLN A 109 18.04 11.86 5.28
N LEU A 110 18.49 11.94 4.03
CA LEU A 110 18.19 10.95 3.00
C LEU A 110 19.41 10.05 2.79
N GLU A 111 19.22 8.74 2.91
CA GLU A 111 20.25 7.74 2.69
C GLU A 111 19.78 6.75 1.63
N SER A 112 20.73 6.06 0.98
CA SER A 112 20.43 4.92 0.11
C SER A 112 21.13 3.66 0.58
N LEU A 113 20.49 2.52 0.32
CA LEU A 113 21.04 1.19 0.49
C LEU A 113 20.80 0.40 -0.79
N ILE A 114 21.86 -0.08 -1.42
CA ILE A 114 21.76 -0.75 -2.71
C ILE A 114 21.75 -2.27 -2.53
N THR A 115 20.79 -2.95 -3.15
CA THR A 115 20.59 -4.40 -2.93
C THR A 115 21.72 -5.28 -3.45
N THR A 116 22.62 -4.72 -4.27
CA THR A 116 23.77 -5.42 -4.85
C THR A 116 25.06 -5.25 -4.03
N GLU A 117 25.03 -4.46 -2.95
CA GLU A 117 26.18 -4.29 -2.06
C GLU A 117 26.42 -5.56 -1.22
N ASP A 118 27.69 -5.91 -0.99
CA ASP A 118 28.06 -7.14 -0.26
C ASP A 118 27.55 -7.15 1.19
N ASP A 119 27.44 -5.98 1.82
CA ASP A 119 26.97 -5.81 3.19
C ASP A 119 25.46 -5.50 3.28
N PHE A 120 24.74 -5.57 2.16
CA PHE A 120 23.32 -5.22 2.05
C PHE A 120 22.47 -5.86 3.15
N GLN A 121 22.56 -7.19 3.31
CA GLN A 121 21.73 -7.92 4.28
C GLN A 121 22.00 -7.50 5.72
N SER A 122 23.27 -7.25 6.06
CA SER A 122 23.67 -6.80 7.39
C SER A 122 23.14 -5.39 7.68
N ARG A 123 23.26 -4.47 6.71
CA ARG A 123 22.75 -3.10 6.83
C ARG A 123 21.22 -3.07 6.87
N LEU A 124 20.55 -3.80 5.99
CA LEU A 124 19.08 -3.93 5.96
C LEU A 124 18.55 -4.39 7.32
N LYS A 125 19.17 -5.42 7.91
CA LYS A 125 18.81 -5.93 9.23
C LYS A 125 18.97 -4.90 10.34
N MET A 126 20.04 -4.10 10.32
CA MET A 126 20.25 -3.04 11.32
C MET A 126 19.22 -1.91 11.18
N LEU A 127 18.88 -1.54 9.93
CA LEU A 127 17.89 -0.51 9.64
C LEU A 127 16.49 -0.97 10.06
N LEU A 128 16.06 -2.16 9.64
CA LEU A 128 14.75 -2.71 9.95
C LEU A 128 14.56 -2.99 11.45
N ALA A 129 15.63 -3.24 12.21
CA ALA A 129 15.55 -3.37 13.66
C ALA A 129 15.22 -2.05 14.38
N GLN A 130 15.46 -0.90 13.72
CA GLN A 130 15.30 0.45 14.29
C GLN A 130 14.21 1.26 13.61
N ALA A 131 13.76 0.88 12.42
CA ALA A 131 12.76 1.61 11.66
C ALA A 131 11.46 1.79 12.45
N ASP A 132 10.88 2.99 12.39
CA ASP A 132 9.55 3.31 12.92
C ASP A 132 8.45 3.07 11.89
N ALA A 133 8.80 3.14 10.60
CA ALA A 133 7.89 2.84 9.50
C ALA A 133 8.65 2.22 8.31
N ILE A 134 8.00 1.30 7.61
CA ILE A 134 8.52 0.56 6.47
C ILE A 134 7.49 0.65 5.34
N PHE A 135 7.92 1.18 4.20
CA PHE A 135 7.09 1.32 3.00
C PHE A 135 7.62 0.39 1.92
N CYS A 136 6.89 -0.69 1.64
CA CYS A 136 7.17 -1.61 0.56
C CYS A 136 6.39 -1.17 -0.69
N THR A 137 7.12 -0.85 -1.76
CA THR A 137 6.59 -0.30 -3.01
C THR A 137 7.14 -1.04 -4.25
N VAL A 138 7.50 -2.31 -4.09
CA VAL A 138 8.19 -3.13 -5.10
C VAL A 138 7.31 -4.29 -5.53
N SER A 139 7.21 -4.52 -6.83
CA SER A 139 6.61 -5.76 -7.37
C SER A 139 7.61 -6.92 -7.22
N SER A 140 7.66 -7.50 -6.03
CA SER A 140 8.50 -8.66 -5.72
C SER A 140 7.71 -9.97 -5.79
N ARG A 141 8.43 -11.07 -6.01
CA ARG A 141 7.91 -12.47 -5.92
C ARG A 141 8.49 -13.24 -4.75
N VAL A 142 9.32 -12.57 -3.94
CA VAL A 142 9.92 -13.10 -2.72
C VAL A 142 9.80 -12.04 -1.62
N PRO A 143 9.61 -12.44 -0.35
CA PRO A 143 9.56 -11.48 0.75
C PRO A 143 10.79 -10.56 0.75
N LEU A 144 10.58 -9.26 1.00
CA LEU A 144 11.67 -8.28 0.97
C LEU A 144 12.62 -8.42 2.17
N PHE A 145 12.09 -8.87 3.29
CA PHE A 145 12.84 -9.14 4.51
C PHE A 145 12.06 -10.11 5.40
N PRO A 146 12.75 -10.91 6.21
CA PRO A 146 12.09 -11.86 7.11
C PRO A 146 11.74 -11.22 8.46
N LEU A 147 10.80 -11.85 9.20
CA LEU A 147 10.32 -11.35 10.50
C LEU A 147 11.46 -11.06 11.50
N GLU A 148 12.51 -11.88 11.53
CA GLU A 148 13.60 -11.73 12.50
C GLU A 148 14.47 -10.48 12.32
N TYR A 149 14.34 -9.77 11.19
CA TYR A 149 15.03 -8.51 10.94
C TYR A 149 14.40 -7.37 11.74
N LEU A 150 13.10 -7.46 12.05
CA LEU A 150 12.38 -6.42 12.78
C LEU A 150 12.76 -6.35 14.27
N LYS A 151 13.35 -7.41 14.85
CA LYS A 151 13.77 -7.47 16.26
C LYS A 151 12.67 -7.04 17.26
N LEU A 152 11.44 -7.50 17.02
CA LEU A 152 10.25 -7.11 17.77
C LEU A 152 10.39 -7.23 19.29
N ASP A 153 11.03 -8.29 19.79
CA ASP A 153 11.24 -8.51 21.22
C ASP A 153 12.14 -7.45 21.88
N LYS A 154 13.02 -6.80 21.10
CA LYS A 154 13.97 -5.79 21.60
C LYS A 154 13.43 -4.37 21.53
N ARG A 155 12.22 -4.18 21.01
CA ARG A 155 11.64 -2.86 20.73
C ARG A 155 10.90 -2.22 21.91
N GLY A 156 10.71 -2.95 23.02
CA GLY A 156 10.13 -2.40 24.24
C GLY A 156 8.73 -1.80 24.04
N GLY A 157 7.92 -2.41 23.17
CA GLY A 157 6.57 -1.92 22.83
C GLY A 157 6.50 -0.93 21.67
N LYS A 158 7.62 -0.54 21.05
CA LYS A 158 7.66 0.37 19.90
C LYS A 158 7.74 -0.37 18.58
N TYR A 159 6.59 -0.67 17.99
CA TYR A 159 6.53 -1.45 16.75
C TYR A 159 6.53 -0.56 15.51
N PRO A 160 7.13 -1.01 14.40
CA PRO A 160 7.09 -0.26 13.16
C PRO A 160 5.69 -0.32 12.53
N PHE A 161 5.31 0.72 11.80
CA PHE A 161 4.27 0.61 10.78
C PHE A 161 4.84 -0.07 9.53
N ILE A 162 4.11 -1.01 8.92
CA ILE A 162 4.50 -1.65 7.66
C ILE A 162 3.39 -1.45 6.66
N SER A 163 3.71 -0.92 5.48
CA SER A 163 2.79 -0.90 4.34
C SER A 163 3.36 -1.67 3.15
N ALA A 164 2.49 -2.37 2.43
CA ALA A 164 2.83 -3.08 1.20
C ALA A 164 1.83 -2.74 0.10
N VAL A 165 2.32 -2.06 -0.93
CA VAL A 165 1.48 -1.53 -2.03
C VAL A 165 2.03 -1.87 -3.42
N GLY A 166 3.20 -2.51 -3.50
CA GLY A 166 3.87 -2.87 -4.75
C GLY A 166 3.43 -4.22 -5.32
N SER A 167 2.98 -5.17 -4.49
CA SER A 167 2.41 -6.45 -4.93
C SER A 167 0.89 -6.37 -5.11
N TRP A 168 0.37 -6.83 -6.25
CA TRP A 168 -1.08 -6.81 -6.54
C TRP A 168 -1.59 -8.07 -7.24
N GLN A 169 -0.68 -9.00 -7.56
CA GLN A 169 -1.01 -10.30 -8.13
C GLN A 169 -0.79 -11.40 -7.08
N PRO A 170 -1.50 -12.54 -7.17
CA PRO A 170 -1.36 -13.63 -6.20
C PRO A 170 0.05 -14.23 -6.11
N ASP A 171 0.84 -14.17 -7.18
CA ASP A 171 2.23 -14.63 -7.24
C ASP A 171 3.25 -13.59 -6.73
N MET A 172 2.80 -12.37 -6.42
CA MET A 172 3.64 -11.30 -5.90
C MET A 172 3.54 -11.20 -4.38
N ILE A 173 4.67 -10.95 -3.73
CA ILE A 173 4.78 -10.87 -2.28
C ILE A 173 5.87 -9.88 -1.88
N GLU A 174 5.54 -8.98 -0.96
CA GLU A 174 6.48 -8.02 -0.38
C GLU A 174 6.77 -8.31 1.09
N VAL A 175 5.73 -8.73 1.82
CA VAL A 175 5.78 -8.98 3.27
C VAL A 175 5.87 -10.48 3.51
N ASP A 176 6.79 -10.88 4.38
CA ASP A 176 6.92 -12.27 4.82
C ASP A 176 5.62 -12.75 5.50
N PRO A 177 5.02 -13.89 5.09
CA PRO A 177 3.88 -14.52 5.75
C PRO A 177 4.05 -14.66 7.28
N ALA A 178 5.28 -14.85 7.77
CA ALA A 178 5.56 -14.91 9.19
C ALA A 178 5.20 -13.61 9.94
N ILE A 179 5.35 -12.44 9.29
CA ILE A 179 4.97 -11.14 9.86
C ILE A 179 3.45 -11.05 9.98
N ILE A 180 2.73 -11.50 8.96
CA ILE A 180 1.26 -11.53 8.94
C ILE A 180 0.71 -12.46 10.03
N HIS A 181 1.29 -13.66 10.17
CA HIS A 181 0.94 -14.58 11.25
C HIS A 181 1.23 -13.99 12.62
N TYR A 182 2.37 -13.33 12.81
CA TYR A 182 2.69 -12.67 14.09
C TYR A 182 1.62 -11.63 14.46
N VAL A 183 1.22 -10.77 13.53
CA VAL A 183 0.18 -9.74 13.78
C VAL A 183 -1.16 -10.39 14.13
N THR A 184 -1.53 -11.45 13.42
CA THR A 184 -2.84 -12.10 13.58
C THR A 184 -2.93 -13.11 14.73
N GLN A 185 -1.79 -13.46 15.34
CA GLN A 185 -1.72 -14.34 16.52
C GLN A 185 -1.43 -13.59 17.82
N THR A 186 -0.99 -12.34 17.74
CA THR A 186 -0.74 -11.51 18.93
C THR A 186 -2.01 -10.77 19.36
N PRO A 187 -2.11 -10.36 20.64
CA PRO A 187 -3.30 -9.66 21.09
C PRO A 187 -3.52 -8.35 20.35
N GLY A 188 -4.72 -8.09 19.84
CA GLY A 188 -5.01 -6.89 19.05
C GLY A 188 -6.49 -6.58 18.92
N PHE A 189 -6.83 -5.82 17.88
CA PHE A 189 -8.20 -5.43 17.58
C PHE A 189 -8.72 -6.18 16.37
N ASN A 190 -9.95 -6.68 16.45
CA ASN A 190 -10.66 -7.28 15.34
C ASN A 190 -12.13 -6.84 15.29
N SER A 191 -12.80 -7.11 14.16
CA SER A 191 -14.19 -6.72 13.93
C SER A 191 -15.21 -7.46 14.81
N THR A 192 -14.82 -8.59 15.41
CA THR A 192 -15.71 -9.47 16.21
C THR A 192 -15.53 -9.31 17.72
N GLY A 193 -14.65 -8.42 18.18
CA GLY A 193 -14.31 -8.26 19.60
C GLY A 193 -13.43 -9.38 20.18
N GLY A 194 -12.86 -10.23 19.32
CA GLY A 194 -11.85 -11.21 19.71
C GLY A 194 -10.51 -10.57 20.07
N LEU A 195 -9.67 -11.35 20.74
CA LEU A 195 -8.42 -10.87 21.31
C LEU A 195 -7.26 -10.84 20.31
N THR A 196 -7.41 -11.34 19.09
CA THR A 196 -6.32 -11.43 18.10
C THR A 196 -6.22 -10.18 17.23
N GLY A 197 -5.01 -9.82 16.80
CA GLY A 197 -4.78 -8.73 15.87
C GLY A 197 -5.30 -9.01 14.46
N THR A 198 -5.32 -7.96 13.65
CA THR A 198 -5.79 -7.98 12.25
C THR A 198 -4.79 -7.34 11.32
N VAL A 199 -4.80 -7.76 10.05
CA VAL A 199 -4.15 -7.06 8.96
C VAL A 199 -5.13 -6.04 8.38
N ILE A 200 -4.68 -4.81 8.19
CA ILE A 200 -5.50 -3.76 7.59
C ILE A 200 -5.37 -3.85 6.08
N VAL A 201 -6.51 -3.84 5.36
CA VAL A 201 -6.55 -3.92 3.90
C VAL A 201 -7.38 -2.79 3.30
N ASP A 202 -7.17 -2.47 2.01
CA ASP A 202 -8.09 -1.59 1.28
C ASP A 202 -9.43 -2.27 0.98
N ASP A 203 -9.41 -3.51 0.47
CA ASP A 203 -10.59 -4.32 0.18
C ASP A 203 -10.42 -5.77 0.62
N GLU A 204 -11.23 -6.22 1.57
CA GLU A 204 -11.17 -7.57 2.15
C GLU A 204 -11.30 -8.69 1.11
N LYS A 205 -12.24 -8.55 0.18
CA LYS A 205 -12.56 -9.62 -0.77
C LYS A 205 -11.42 -9.81 -1.75
N HIS A 206 -10.91 -8.72 -2.29
CA HIS A 206 -9.84 -8.79 -3.27
C HIS A 206 -8.50 -9.11 -2.60
N ALA A 207 -8.26 -8.68 -1.35
CA ALA A 207 -7.05 -9.05 -0.62
C ALA A 207 -6.92 -10.57 -0.44
N LEU A 208 -8.02 -11.25 -0.10
CA LEU A 208 -8.09 -12.72 0.03
C LEU A 208 -7.83 -13.49 -1.28
N ILE A 209 -7.92 -12.82 -2.44
CA ILE A 209 -7.78 -13.46 -3.76
C ILE A 209 -6.45 -13.05 -4.42
N HIS A 210 -6.02 -11.80 -4.25
CA HIS A 210 -4.97 -11.19 -5.05
C HIS A 210 -3.72 -10.77 -4.28
N ALA A 211 -3.76 -10.63 -2.96
CA ALA A 211 -2.57 -10.29 -2.19
C ALA A 211 -1.80 -11.56 -1.81
N GLY A 212 -0.67 -11.82 -2.47
CA GLY A 212 0.12 -13.04 -2.22
C GLY A 212 0.51 -13.23 -0.76
N GLU A 213 0.82 -12.16 -0.03
CA GLU A 213 1.11 -12.24 1.43
C GLU A 213 -0.10 -12.66 2.30
N ILE A 214 -1.33 -12.44 1.83
CA ILE A 214 -2.57 -12.86 2.53
C ILE A 214 -3.02 -14.24 2.06
N VAL A 215 -2.96 -14.50 0.76
CA VAL A 215 -3.31 -15.80 0.16
C VAL A 215 -2.43 -16.92 0.74
N GLN A 216 -1.16 -16.66 0.99
CA GLN A 216 -0.22 -17.64 1.54
C GLN A 216 -0.38 -17.88 3.05
N THR A 217 -1.19 -17.09 3.75
CA THR A 217 -1.31 -17.13 5.22
C THR A 217 -2.63 -17.72 5.71
N ASP A 218 -3.47 -18.25 4.80
CA ASP A 218 -4.78 -18.87 5.10
C ASP A 218 -5.60 -18.08 6.13
N LEU A 219 -5.56 -16.74 6.05
CA LEU A 219 -6.24 -15.89 7.02
C LEU A 219 -7.75 -16.06 6.96
N THR A 220 -8.36 -16.06 8.15
CA THR A 220 -9.81 -16.01 8.28
C THR A 220 -10.32 -14.58 8.10
N LYS A 221 -11.61 -14.42 7.76
CA LYS A 221 -12.22 -13.08 7.60
C LYS A 221 -12.10 -12.21 8.85
N ASP A 222 -12.10 -12.81 10.04
CA ASP A 222 -12.01 -12.09 11.31
C ASP A 222 -10.58 -11.57 11.58
N GLN A 223 -9.58 -12.00 10.81
CA GLN A 223 -8.18 -11.56 10.90
C GLN A 223 -7.82 -10.49 9.87
N ILE A 224 -8.79 -10.06 9.06
CA ILE A 224 -8.65 -9.02 8.04
C ILE A 224 -9.62 -7.91 8.36
N LEU A 225 -9.17 -6.66 8.27
CA LEU A 225 -9.98 -5.50 8.59
C LEU A 225 -9.88 -4.45 7.49
N SER A 226 -11.01 -3.99 6.94
CA SER A 226 -10.97 -2.90 5.96
C SER A 226 -10.60 -1.58 6.62
N ILE A 227 -9.69 -0.83 5.97
CA ILE A 227 -9.37 0.55 6.35
C ILE A 227 -10.62 1.44 6.42
N GLY A 228 -11.64 1.15 5.61
CA GLY A 228 -12.91 1.87 5.61
C GLY A 228 -13.70 1.68 6.91
N GLU A 229 -13.66 0.48 7.49
CA GLU A 229 -14.29 0.18 8.78
C GLU A 229 -13.55 0.86 9.93
N VAL A 230 -12.22 0.80 9.94
CA VAL A 230 -11.38 1.50 10.93
C VAL A 230 -11.68 3.00 10.93
N LEU A 231 -11.78 3.61 9.74
CA LEU A 231 -12.14 5.02 9.59
C LEU A 231 -13.57 5.31 10.08
N SER A 232 -14.52 4.40 9.84
CA SER A 232 -15.90 4.56 10.34
C SER A 232 -15.91 4.55 11.86
N TRP A 233 -15.22 3.60 12.50
CA TRP A 233 -15.17 3.49 13.96
C TRP A 233 -14.41 4.63 14.62
N LYS A 234 -13.26 5.08 14.08
CA LYS A 234 -12.55 6.25 14.62
C LYS A 234 -13.43 7.51 14.56
N ARG A 235 -14.29 7.64 13.54
CA ARG A 235 -15.24 8.74 13.39
C ARG A 235 -16.44 8.61 14.33
N GLU A 236 -17.05 7.44 14.39
CA GLU A 236 -18.23 7.18 15.24
C GLU A 236 -17.86 7.23 16.72
N GLY A 237 -16.69 6.72 17.08
CA GLY A 237 -16.15 6.72 18.43
C GLY A 237 -15.64 8.07 18.94
N SER A 238 -15.49 9.07 18.05
CA SER A 238 -15.34 10.48 18.44
C SER A 238 -16.58 11.04 19.17
N LEU A 239 -17.65 10.25 19.30
CA LEU A 239 -18.88 10.53 20.05
C LEU A 239 -18.96 9.79 21.41
N GLY A 240 -17.89 9.12 21.86
CA GLY A 240 -17.74 8.62 23.24
C GLY A 240 -18.24 7.20 23.51
N SER A 241 -17.58 6.18 22.94
CA SER A 241 -17.85 4.77 23.30
C SER A 241 -16.55 3.99 23.58
N GLU A 242 -16.56 3.10 24.58
CA GLU A 242 -15.46 2.20 25.02
C GLU A 242 -14.69 1.45 23.88
N PRO A 243 -15.32 1.02 22.77
CA PRO A 243 -14.60 0.35 21.67
C PRO A 243 -13.51 1.22 21.00
N THR A 244 -13.64 2.54 21.09
CA THR A 244 -12.75 3.48 20.41
C THR A 244 -11.39 3.60 21.08
N ASP A 245 -11.34 3.49 22.41
CA ASP A 245 -10.10 3.57 23.17
C ASP A 245 -9.24 2.33 22.92
N GLY A 246 -9.86 1.15 22.83
CA GLY A 246 -9.20 -0.09 22.42
C GLY A 246 -8.64 -0.01 21.00
N LEU A 247 -9.40 0.56 20.06
CA LEU A 247 -8.96 0.75 18.68
C LEU A 247 -7.78 1.74 18.58
N ASN A 248 -7.89 2.89 19.24
CA ASN A 248 -6.83 3.90 19.22
C ASN A 248 -5.53 3.36 19.82
N LYS A 249 -5.63 2.72 20.99
CA LYS A 249 -4.51 2.07 21.66
C LYS A 249 -3.87 0.98 20.81
N TRP A 250 -4.67 0.16 20.13
CA TRP A 250 -4.15 -0.85 19.21
C TRP A 250 -3.41 -0.21 18.02
N THR A 251 -4.00 0.81 17.39
CA THR A 251 -3.38 1.49 16.24
C THR A 251 -2.09 2.24 16.57
N SER A 252 -1.90 2.67 17.83
CA SER A 252 -0.71 3.39 18.25
C SER A 252 0.39 2.49 18.83
N GLU A 253 0.04 1.45 19.59
CA GLU A 253 1.00 0.67 20.39
C GLU A 253 1.44 -0.65 19.75
N ARG A 254 0.92 -1.05 18.58
CA ARG A 254 1.15 -2.40 18.01
C ARG A 254 1.76 -2.37 16.62
N LEU A 255 2.25 -3.55 16.21
CA LEU A 255 2.72 -3.77 14.84
C LEU A 255 1.51 -3.72 13.90
N ILE A 256 1.42 -2.63 13.14
CA ILE A 256 0.37 -2.45 12.14
C ILE A 256 0.94 -2.81 10.78
N VAL A 257 0.26 -3.75 10.10
CA VAL A 257 0.54 -4.08 8.70
C VAL A 257 -0.66 -3.64 7.86
N TYR A 258 -0.38 -2.75 6.91
CA TYR A 258 -1.33 -2.30 5.91
C TYR A 258 -1.00 -2.91 4.55
N LYS A 259 -1.96 -3.62 3.96
CA LYS A 259 -1.85 -4.18 2.62
C LYS A 259 -2.81 -3.49 1.66
N SER A 260 -2.28 -2.93 0.57
CA SER A 260 -3.10 -2.45 -0.54
C SER A 260 -2.82 -3.24 -1.80
N ILE A 261 -3.89 -3.56 -2.51
CA ILE A 261 -3.90 -4.16 -3.85
C ILE A 261 -4.41 -3.17 -4.91
N GLY A 262 -4.78 -1.95 -4.48
CA GLY A 262 -5.12 -0.85 -5.35
C GLY A 262 -6.58 -0.81 -5.77
N VAL A 263 -7.51 -1.43 -5.04
CA VAL A 263 -8.94 -1.34 -5.40
C VAL A 263 -9.50 0.00 -4.94
N MET A 264 -10.04 0.78 -5.87
CA MET A 264 -10.66 2.07 -5.55
C MET A 264 -12.15 1.86 -5.23
N CYS A 265 -12.46 1.57 -3.97
CA CYS A 265 -13.83 1.37 -3.49
C CYS A 265 -14.54 2.70 -3.23
N TYR A 266 -15.07 3.35 -4.28
CA TYR A 266 -16.12 4.37 -4.15
C TYR A 266 -17.51 3.87 -4.61
N GLY A 267 -17.65 2.57 -4.87
CA GLY A 267 -18.86 1.98 -5.45
C GLY A 267 -19.98 1.65 -4.48
N SER A 268 -19.70 1.20 -3.24
CA SER A 268 -20.73 0.49 -2.45
C SER A 268 -20.86 0.86 -0.96
N CYS A 269 -19.97 1.62 -0.34
CA CYS A 269 -20.04 1.87 1.11
C CYS A 269 -20.09 3.36 1.44
N ARG A 270 -20.61 3.68 2.63
CA ARG A 270 -20.86 4.98 3.29
C ARG A 270 -19.76 6.08 3.22
N CYS A 271 -18.68 5.90 2.47
CA CYS A 271 -17.56 6.85 2.35
C CYS A 271 -17.85 8.12 1.50
N LYS A 272 -19.06 8.29 0.94
CA LYS A 272 -19.46 9.45 0.10
C LYS A 272 -19.27 10.84 0.75
N ARG A 273 -19.00 10.95 2.06
CA ARG A 273 -18.85 12.24 2.76
C ARG A 273 -17.43 12.57 3.24
N ASN A 274 -16.44 11.71 3.02
CA ASN A 274 -15.26 11.69 3.92
C ASN A 274 -13.97 12.29 3.39
N PHE A 275 -13.84 12.58 2.09
CA PHE A 275 -12.64 13.18 1.52
C PHE A 275 -13.04 14.42 0.75
N GLY A 276 -13.07 15.55 1.46
CA GLY A 276 -13.40 16.88 0.94
C GLY A 276 -12.34 17.40 -0.02
N PHE A 277 -12.27 16.83 -1.22
CA PHE A 277 -11.79 17.55 -2.38
C PHE A 277 -12.88 18.55 -2.78
N GLY A 278 -12.50 19.80 -3.00
CA GLY A 278 -13.41 20.93 -3.23
C GLY A 278 -14.31 20.77 -4.45
N SER A 279 -15.41 20.06 -4.28
CA SER A 279 -16.70 20.10 -4.97
C SER A 279 -17.55 18.97 -4.38
N GLN A 280 -18.86 19.13 -4.27
CA GLN A 280 -19.77 18.21 -3.57
C GLN A 280 -19.92 16.81 -4.20
N GLU A 281 -18.94 16.27 -4.93
CA GLU A 281 -19.13 15.12 -5.80
C GLU A 281 -18.13 13.99 -5.50
N GLY A 282 -18.62 12.96 -4.81
CA GLY A 282 -17.91 11.70 -4.65
C GLY A 282 -17.68 11.03 -6.02
N PHE A 283 -16.44 10.65 -6.29
CA PHE A 283 -16.03 9.97 -7.51
C PHE A 283 -16.10 8.44 -7.33
N GLY A 284 -17.11 7.79 -7.91
CA GLY A 284 -17.20 6.33 -8.02
C GLY A 284 -16.30 5.81 -9.14
N TYR A 285 -15.59 4.70 -8.94
CA TYR A 285 -14.69 4.12 -9.93
C TYR A 285 -14.95 2.61 -10.11
N ILE A 286 -14.84 2.10 -11.34
CA ILE A 286 -14.89 0.66 -11.67
C ILE A 286 -13.57 0.27 -12.32
N ASP A 287 -12.79 -0.62 -11.66
CA ASP A 287 -11.56 -1.18 -12.26
C ASP A 287 -11.88 -2.33 -13.22
N LEU A 288 -11.84 -2.06 -14.53
CA LEU A 288 -12.01 -3.09 -15.56
C LEU A 288 -10.80 -4.03 -15.67
N GLY A 289 -9.64 -3.68 -15.10
CA GLY A 289 -8.46 -4.55 -15.11
C GLY A 289 -8.63 -5.82 -14.27
N LEU A 290 -9.49 -5.79 -13.24
CA LEU A 290 -9.84 -6.94 -12.41
C LEU A 290 -10.95 -7.82 -13.02
N LEU A 291 -11.69 -7.31 -14.01
CA LEU A 291 -12.76 -8.05 -14.68
C LEU A 291 -12.24 -9.07 -15.71
N ASN A 292 -11.00 -8.93 -16.20
CA ASN A 292 -10.42 -9.86 -17.18
C ASN A 292 -10.10 -11.26 -16.61
N ASN A 293 -10.18 -11.47 -15.30
CA ASN A 293 -10.07 -12.80 -14.68
C ASN A 293 -11.42 -13.50 -14.45
N TYR A 294 -12.54 -12.88 -14.87
CA TYR A 294 -13.89 -13.44 -14.69
C TYR A 294 -14.54 -13.98 -15.98
N SER A 295 -13.79 -14.19 -17.07
CA SER A 295 -14.32 -14.79 -18.30
C SER A 295 -13.56 -16.05 -18.70
N THR A 296 -13.83 -17.17 -18.02
CA THR A 296 -13.88 -18.52 -18.62
C THR A 296 -14.33 -19.52 -17.56
N SER A 297 -15.64 -19.65 -17.37
CA SER A 297 -16.33 -20.90 -17.00
C SER A 297 -17.81 -20.58 -16.71
N ARG A 298 -18.60 -20.44 -17.78
CA ARG A 298 -20.03 -20.79 -17.78
C ARG A 298 -20.39 -21.36 -19.14
N ASP A 299 -20.53 -22.68 -19.14
CA ASP A 299 -21.61 -23.44 -19.77
C ASP A 299 -21.82 -23.25 -21.28
N ILE A 300 -21.23 -24.18 -22.02
CA ILE A 300 -21.79 -24.66 -23.28
C ILE A 300 -22.69 -25.85 -22.92
N GLU A 301 -24.00 -25.62 -22.93
CA GLU A 301 -24.98 -26.60 -23.40
C GLU A 301 -25.27 -26.30 -24.88
#